data_AF-A0A851I934-F1
#
_entry.id   AF-A0A851I934-F1
#
_cell.length_a   1.000
_cell.length_b   1.000
_cell.length_c   1.000
_cell.angle_alpha   90.00
_cell.angle_beta   90.00
_cell.angle_gamma   90.00
#
_symmetry.space_group_name_H-M   'P 1'
#
loop_
_entity.id
_entity.type
_entity.pdbx_description
1 polymer ?
#
loop_
_entity_poly.entity_id
_entity_poly.type
_entity_poly.pdbx_seq_one_letter_code
_entity_poly.pdbx_strand_id
1 'polypeptide(L)'
;MNEAVNVPKSGNKVRKNITLNAEQFYTMERFAKKVGISFSQLVEKATYDYVQEQENLDLAEFLRANCNPVPKEEENEIIEVLKEYDKNDPGRELTLEELL
;
A
#
# COMPACT_ATOMS: atom_id res chain seq x y z
N MET A 1 -12.16 24.54 -0.48
CA MET A 1 -10.86 25.20 -0.70
C MET A 1 -9.81 24.09 -0.63
N ASN A 2 -9.38 23.57 -1.78
CA ASN A 2 -8.31 22.57 -1.80
C ASN A 2 -6.99 23.32 -1.73
N GLU A 3 -6.33 23.27 -0.57
CA GLU A 3 -4.95 23.71 -0.48
C GLU A 3 -4.10 22.74 -1.29
N ALA A 4 -3.51 23.25 -2.38
CA ALA A 4 -2.51 22.52 -3.13
C ALA A 4 -1.33 22.25 -2.20
N VAL A 5 -1.17 20.99 -1.79
CA VAL A 5 0.03 20.55 -1.07
C VAL A 5 1.20 20.71 -2.04
N ASN A 6 2.00 21.74 -1.81
CA ASN A 6 3.23 21.99 -2.56
C ASN A 6 4.24 20.91 -2.18
N VAL A 7 4.30 19.83 -2.96
CA VAL A 7 5.26 18.75 -2.77
C VAL A 7 6.64 19.27 -3.16
N PRO A 8 7.59 19.43 -2.22
CA PRO A 8 8.91 19.94 -2.54
C PRO A 8 9.70 18.89 -3.33
N LYS A 9 10.54 19.36 -4.27
CA LYS A 9 11.45 18.55 -5.09
C LYS A 9 12.17 17.46 -4.27
N SER A 10 12.25 16.26 -4.82
CA SER A 10 12.80 15.04 -4.22
C SER A 10 14.18 15.27 -3.60
N GLY A 11 14.27 15.15 -2.27
CA GLY A 11 15.54 15.23 -1.51
C GLY A 11 15.46 16.01 -0.19
N ASN A 12 14.40 16.79 0.04
CA ASN A 12 14.28 17.61 1.25
C ASN A 12 13.67 16.82 2.42
N LYS A 13 14.49 16.52 3.44
CA LYS A 13 13.99 15.96 4.71
C LYS A 13 13.33 17.07 5.53
N VAL A 14 12.09 16.84 5.97
CA VAL A 14 11.34 17.79 6.81
C VAL A 14 11.39 17.32 8.26
N ARG A 15 11.79 18.19 9.18
CA ARG A 15 11.72 17.91 10.63
C ARG A 15 10.37 18.39 11.17
N LYS A 16 9.64 17.48 11.81
CA LYS A 16 8.40 17.76 12.55
C LYS A 16 8.59 17.34 14.00
N ASN A 17 8.08 18.15 14.92
CA ASN A 17 8.05 17.82 16.34
C ASN A 17 6.67 17.24 16.66
N ILE A 18 6.63 16.23 17.53
CA ILE A 18 5.41 15.60 18.01
C ILE A 18 5.43 15.53 19.54
N THR A 19 4.26 15.59 20.14
CA THR A 19 4.09 15.42 21.58
C THR A 19 3.47 14.05 21.83
N LEU A 20 4.12 13.26 22.67
CA LEU A 20 3.67 11.94 23.09
C LEU A 20 3.62 11.88 24.61
N ASN A 21 2.71 11.07 25.14
CA ASN A 21 2.80 10.74 26.55
C ASN A 21 4.02 9.83 26.81
N ALA A 22 4.46 9.76 28.07
CA ALA A 22 5.65 9.01 28.44
C ALA A 22 5.54 7.52 28.09
N GLU A 23 4.37 6.91 28.33
CA GLU A 23 4.13 5.49 28.06
C GLU A 23 4.26 5.14 26.58
N GLN A 24 3.65 5.95 25.71
CA GLN A 24 3.74 5.82 24.25
C GLN A 24 5.20 5.93 23.81
N PHE A 25 5.91 6.95 24.28
CA PHE A 25 7.31 7.16 23.93
C PHE A 25 8.17 5.95 24.33
N TYR A 26 8.10 5.50 25.59
CA TYR A 26 8.93 4.40 26.06
C TYR A 26 8.58 3.06 25.41
N THR A 27 7.31 2.84 25.06
CA THR A 27 6.87 1.64 24.34
C THR A 27 7.46 1.61 22.93
N MET A 28 7.29 2.70 22.18
CA MET A 28 7.80 2.83 20.82
C MET A 28 9.33 2.82 20.77
N GLU A 29 9.99 3.52 21.69
CA GLU A 29 11.45 3.58 21.77
C GLU A 29 12.07 2.21 22.07
N ARG A 30 11.45 1.43 22.97
CA ARG A 30 11.89 0.06 23.27
C ARG A 30 11.75 -0.84 22.05
N PHE A 31 10.64 -0.71 21.32
CA PHE A 31 10.44 -1.43 20.07
C PHE A 31 11.48 -1.05 19.01
N ALA A 32 11.69 0.25 18.77
CA ALA A 32 12.67 0.76 17.82
C ALA A 32 14.07 0.19 18.10
N LYS A 33 14.51 0.21 19.37
CA LYS A 33 15.77 -0.40 19.81
C LYS A 33 15.81 -1.91 19.54
N LYS A 34 14.72 -2.63 19.87
CA LYS A 34 14.64 -4.08 19.67
C LYS A 34 14.81 -4.47 18.20
N VAL A 35 14.29 -3.68 17.28
CA VAL A 35 14.36 -3.95 15.83
C VAL A 35 15.53 -3.24 15.14
N GLY A 36 16.38 -2.54 15.90
CA GLY A 36 17.61 -1.92 15.40
C GLY A 36 17.41 -0.69 14.52
N ILE A 37 16.31 0.05 14.71
CA ILE A 37 16.01 1.28 13.95
C ILE A 37 15.89 2.49 14.88
N SER A 38 16.00 3.69 14.32
CA SER A 38 15.74 4.92 15.06
C SER A 38 14.23 5.14 15.27
N PHE A 39 13.88 5.89 16.32
CA PHE A 39 12.51 6.31 16.58
C PHE A 39 11.86 7.00 15.37
N SER A 40 12.59 7.91 14.71
CA SER A 40 12.08 8.61 13.53
C SER A 40 11.77 7.67 12.36
N GLN A 41 12.61 6.65 12.14
CA GLN A 41 12.35 5.64 11.10
C GLN A 41 11.13 4.78 11.43
N LEU A 42 10.93 4.45 12.71
CA LEU A 42 9.73 3.74 13.15
C LEU A 42 8.47 4.57 12.85
N VAL A 43 8.46 5.85 13.23
CA VAL A 43 7.33 6.75 13.00
C VAL A 43 7.08 6.96 11.51
N GLU A 44 8.13 7.19 10.72
CA GLU A 44 8.05 7.33 9.27
C GLU A 44 7.40 6.11 8.62
N LYS A 45 7.92 4.91 8.91
CA LYS A 45 7.40 3.66 8.35
C LYS A 45 5.95 3.42 8.75
N ALA A 46 5.64 3.48 10.05
CA ALA A 46 4.29 3.22 10.53
C ALA A 46 3.27 4.23 9.96
N THR A 47 3.68 5.49 9.81
CA THR A 47 2.81 6.54 9.24
C THR A 47 2.57 6.30 7.75
N TYR A 48 3.62 5.94 7.00
CA TYR A 48 3.50 5.64 5.59
C TYR A 48 2.61 4.41 5.35
N ASP A 49 2.84 3.34 6.10
CA ASP A 49 2.04 2.10 6.03
C ASP A 49 0.57 2.39 6.35
N TYR A 50 0.29 3.16 7.41
CA TYR A 50 -1.07 3.58 7.75
C TYR A 50 -1.76 4.36 6.63
N VAL A 51 -1.07 5.33 6.02
CA VAL A 51 -1.64 6.09 4.89
C VAL A 51 -1.96 5.19 3.72
N GLN A 52 -1.05 4.28 3.34
CA GLN A 52 -1.28 3.33 2.25
C GLN A 52 -2.49 2.42 2.54
N GLU A 53 -2.65 1.95 3.77
CA GLU A 53 -3.81 1.16 4.17
C GLU A 53 -5.12 1.95 4.05
N GLN A 54 -5.15 3.21 4.47
CA GLN A 54 -6.34 4.06 4.36
C GLN A 54 -6.68 4.39 2.90
N GLU A 55 -5.70 4.71 2.06
CA GLU A 55 -5.93 4.98 0.64
C GLU A 55 -6.46 3.75 -0.10
N ASN A 56 -5.93 2.55 0.22
CA ASN A 56 -6.44 1.30 -0.33
C ASN A 56 -7.87 0.99 0.14
N LEU A 57 -8.20 1.30 1.40
CA LEU A 57 -9.56 1.19 1.92
C LEU A 57 -10.51 2.14 1.18
N ASP A 58 -10.13 3.40 1.00
CA ASP A 58 -10.90 4.41 0.27
C ASP A 58 -11.14 3.99 -1.19
N LEU A 59 -10.12 3.48 -1.89
CA LEU A 59 -10.28 2.94 -3.23
C LEU A 59 -11.24 1.74 -3.26
N ALA A 60 -11.12 0.82 -2.30
CA ALA A 60 -12.00 -0.33 -2.23
C ALA A 60 -13.46 0.08 -1.93
N GLU A 61 -13.66 1.09 -1.08
CA GLU A 61 -14.97 1.68 -0.81
C GLU A 61 -15.54 2.37 -2.05
N PHE A 62 -14.73 3.15 -2.75
CA PHE A 62 -15.09 3.80 -4.01
C PHE A 62 -15.54 2.78 -5.06
N LEU A 63 -14.78 1.70 -5.26
CA LEU A 63 -15.12 0.65 -6.22
C LEU A 63 -16.44 -0.04 -5.84
N ARG A 64 -16.65 -0.36 -4.56
CA ARG A 64 -17.93 -0.95 -4.11
C ARG A 64 -19.12 -0.01 -4.29
N ALA A 65 -18.92 1.28 -4.14
CA ALA A 65 -19.98 2.27 -4.26
C ALA A 65 -20.31 2.63 -5.73
N ASN A 66 -19.33 2.55 -6.63
CA ASN A 66 -19.45 3.09 -8.00
C ASN A 66 -19.32 2.03 -9.10
N CYS A 67 -18.85 0.83 -8.80
CA CYS A 67 -18.73 -0.26 -9.75
C CYS A 67 -19.69 -1.39 -9.36
N ASN A 68 -20.43 -1.89 -10.35
CA ASN A 68 -21.22 -3.10 -10.14
C ASN A 68 -20.29 -4.31 -9.99
N PRO A 69 -20.66 -5.29 -9.16
CA PRO A 69 -19.97 -6.58 -9.13
C PRO A 69 -19.95 -7.19 -10.53
N VAL A 70 -18.84 -7.83 -10.88
CA VAL A 70 -18.71 -8.63 -12.09
C VAL A 70 -19.74 -9.77 -12.04
N PRO A 71 -20.42 -10.12 -13.16
CA PRO A 71 -21.30 -11.29 -13.20
C PRO A 71 -20.59 -12.56 -12.73
N LYS A 72 -21.34 -13.48 -12.11
CA LYS A 72 -20.76 -14.72 -11.58
C LYS A 72 -20.07 -15.57 -12.64
N GLU A 73 -20.59 -15.53 -13.86
CA GLU A 73 -20.02 -16.24 -15.00
C GLU A 73 -18.59 -15.73 -15.30
N GLU A 74 -18.42 -14.42 -15.41
CA GLU A 74 -17.11 -13.77 -15.64
C GLU A 74 -16.17 -13.95 -14.42
N GLU A 75 -16.69 -13.89 -13.20
CA GLU A 75 -15.90 -14.16 -11.99
C GLU A 75 -15.35 -15.60 -11.99
N ASN A 76 -16.17 -16.56 -12.40
CA ASN A 76 -15.77 -17.97 -12.50
C ASN A 76 -14.67 -18.20 -13.56
N GLU A 77 -14.70 -17.50 -14.69
CA GLU A 77 -13.64 -17.57 -15.71
C GLU A 77 -12.28 -17.16 -15.11
N ILE A 78 -12.24 -16.06 -14.35
CA ILE A 78 -11.03 -15.60 -13.68
C ILE A 78 -10.57 -16.61 -12.62
N ILE A 79 -11.50 -17.17 -11.84
CA ILE A 79 -11.19 -18.18 -10.82
C ILE A 79 -10.58 -19.44 -11.44
N GLU A 80 -11.09 -19.91 -12.58
CA GLU A 80 -10.53 -21.07 -13.29
C GLU A 80 -9.10 -20.79 -13.77
N VAL A 81 -8.86 -19.63 -14.38
CA VAL A 81 -7.50 -19.23 -14.83
C VAL A 81 -6.51 -19.16 -13.65
N LEU A 82 -6.96 -18.67 -12.49
CA LEU A 82 -6.11 -18.59 -11.30
C LEU A 82 -5.74 -19.96 -10.70
N LYS A 83 -6.49 -21.03 -10.99
CA LYS A 83 -6.11 -22.38 -10.52
C LYS A 83 -4.88 -22.92 -11.24
N GLU A 84 -4.65 -22.49 -12.47
CA GLU A 84 -3.49 -22.87 -13.28
C GLU A 84 -2.30 -21.93 -13.08
N TYR A 85 -2.45 -20.90 -12.23
CA TYR A 85 -1.41 -19.93 -11.96
C TYR A 85 -0.23 -20.54 -11.19
N ASP A 86 0.94 -20.61 -11.84
CA ASP A 86 2.23 -20.89 -11.19
C ASP A 86 3.02 -19.60 -10.99
N LYS A 87 3.18 -19.19 -9.74
CA LYS A 87 3.97 -18.00 -9.34
C LYS A 87 5.45 -18.07 -9.73
N ASN A 88 5.96 -19.25 -10.06
CA ASN A 88 7.35 -19.46 -10.45
C ASN A 88 7.51 -19.70 -11.96
N ASP A 89 6.42 -19.66 -12.73
CA ASP A 89 6.49 -19.67 -14.18
C ASP A 89 7.25 -18.40 -14.62
N PRO A 90 8.39 -18.52 -15.32
CA PRO A 90 9.12 -17.36 -15.82
C PRO A 90 8.31 -16.54 -16.84
N GLY A 91 7.17 -17.08 -17.31
CA GLY A 91 6.40 -16.53 -18.40
C GLY A 91 7.14 -16.63 -19.73
N ARG A 92 6.43 -16.36 -20.82
CA ARG A 92 7.05 -16.17 -22.13
C ARG A 92 6.39 -15.02 -22.85
N GLU A 93 7.18 -14.37 -23.70
CA GLU A 93 6.65 -13.38 -24.63
C GLU A 93 5.79 -14.09 -25.69
N LEU A 94 4.59 -13.55 -25.92
CA LEU A 94 3.69 -13.97 -26.98
C LEU A 94 3.74 -12.94 -28.10
N THR A 95 3.86 -13.43 -29.32
CA THR A 95 3.78 -12.62 -30.53
C THR A 95 2.32 -12.41 -30.94
N LEU A 96 2.06 -11.36 -31.73
CA LEU A 96 0.70 -11.08 -32.23
C LEU A 96 0.20 -12.20 -33.14
N GLU A 97 1.11 -12.85 -33.87
CA GLU A 97 0.83 -14.00 -34.73
C GLU A 97 0.39 -15.24 -33.95
N GLU A 98 0.68 -15.34 -32.65
CA GLU A 98 0.23 -16.45 -31.80
C GLU A 98 -1.17 -16.23 -31.20
N LEU A 99 -1.70 -15.00 -31.27
CA LEU A 99 -2.98 -14.61 -30.68
C LEU A 99 -4.11 -14.45 -31.71
N LEU A 100 -3.77 -14.44 -33.00
CA LEU A 100 -4.65 -14.22 -34.14
C LEU A 100 -4.76 -15.47 -35.03
#